data_AF-A0A8S8YP10-F1
#
_entry.id   AF-A0A8S8YP10-F1
#
_cell.length_a   1.000
_cell.length_b   1.000
_cell.length_c   1.000
_cell.angle_alpha   90.00
_cell.angle_beta   90.00
_cell.angle_gamma   90.00
#
_symmetry.space_group_name_H-M   'P 1'
#
loop_
_entity.id
_entity.type
_entity.pdbx_description
1 polymer ?
#
loop_
_entity_poly.entity_id
_entity_poly.type
_entity_poly.pdbx_seq_one_letter_code
_entity_poly.pdbx_strand_id
1 'polypeptide(L)'
;MTPGEAALKNVIRHPSVAWFMARTWSFLVDVGINPGKIRFRQHEGTEMAHYASDCWDAEIHGSYGWIECVGIAHRGCYDLQAHESATGDKNLRAWRPYDVPKSVDKTVLSGVGSVIGPAFRANAGRVHAALGKIDAPGPSPPFELDLDDGSSVTIEAGMYEEKHIQTTEHGEWFLPHVVEPAFGIDRILWHVLDHAFDKIR
;
A
#
# COMPACT_ATOMS: atom_id res chain seq x y z
N MET A 1 -13.81 22.31 -14.04
CA MET A 1 -12.57 21.54 -14.22
C MET A 1 -12.93 20.08 -14.13
N THR A 2 -12.48 19.26 -15.07
CA THR A 2 -12.72 17.81 -15.03
C THR A 2 -11.78 17.13 -14.03
N PRO A 3 -12.10 15.93 -13.50
CA PRO A 3 -11.17 15.19 -12.64
C PRO A 3 -9.81 14.92 -13.32
N GLY A 4 -9.81 14.68 -14.64
CA GLY A 4 -8.57 14.49 -15.40
C GLY A 4 -7.70 15.75 -15.45
N GLU A 5 -8.29 16.91 -15.69
CA GLU A 5 -7.57 18.20 -15.64
C GLU A 5 -7.04 18.50 -14.23
N ALA A 6 -7.83 18.18 -13.19
CA ALA A 6 -7.43 18.37 -11.81
C ALA A 6 -6.26 17.45 -11.42
N ALA A 7 -6.22 16.21 -11.90
CA ALA A 7 -5.09 15.31 -11.73
C ALA A 7 -3.83 15.83 -12.44
N LEU A 8 -3.95 16.30 -13.68
CA LEU A 8 -2.82 16.88 -14.43
C LEU A 8 -2.24 18.13 -13.75
N LYS A 9 -3.06 18.87 -12.99
CA LYS A 9 -2.65 20.03 -12.20
C LYS A 9 -2.23 19.69 -10.77
N ASN A 10 -2.14 18.41 -10.41
CA ASN A 10 -1.84 17.93 -9.05
C ASN A 10 -2.82 18.43 -7.96
N VAL A 11 -4.05 18.80 -8.33
CA VAL A 11 -5.11 19.09 -7.36
C VAL A 11 -5.63 17.78 -6.76
N ILE A 12 -5.85 16.78 -7.62
CA ILE A 12 -6.09 15.40 -7.19
C ILE A 12 -4.77 14.66 -7.26
N ARG A 13 -4.35 14.03 -6.16
CA ARG A 13 -2.97 13.54 -6.00
C ARG A 13 -2.63 12.37 -6.91
N HIS A 14 -3.62 11.53 -7.26
CA HIS A 14 -3.38 10.32 -8.04
C HIS A 14 -4.41 10.14 -9.17
N PRO A 15 -4.00 9.78 -10.40
CA PRO A 15 -4.92 9.58 -11.53
C PRO A 15 -6.03 8.56 -11.26
N SER A 16 -5.75 7.50 -10.50
CA SER A 16 -6.79 6.51 -10.13
C SER A 16 -7.90 7.13 -9.28
N VAL A 17 -7.59 8.07 -8.38
CA VAL A 17 -8.61 8.79 -7.59
C VAL A 17 -9.46 9.63 -8.52
N ALA A 18 -8.85 10.38 -9.44
CA ALA A 18 -9.56 11.15 -10.44
C ALA A 18 -10.46 10.29 -11.35
N TRP A 19 -10.00 9.09 -11.71
CA TRP A 19 -10.80 8.13 -12.47
C TRP A 19 -12.03 7.70 -11.69
N PHE A 20 -11.88 7.33 -10.41
CA PHE A 20 -13.02 6.96 -9.56
C PHE A 20 -13.97 8.15 -9.32
N MET A 21 -13.46 9.37 -9.13
CA MET A 21 -14.30 10.57 -9.05
C MET A 21 -15.13 10.77 -10.32
N ALA A 22 -14.52 10.60 -11.50
CA ALA A 22 -15.25 10.71 -12.77
C ALA A 22 -16.31 9.60 -12.95
N ARG A 23 -16.02 8.38 -12.50
CA ARG A 23 -16.99 7.25 -12.55
C ARG A 23 -18.13 7.44 -11.57
N THR A 24 -17.84 7.87 -10.35
CA THR A 24 -18.84 8.23 -9.34
C THR A 24 -19.71 9.37 -9.86
N TRP A 25 -19.11 10.36 -10.52
CA TRP A 25 -19.86 11.45 -11.15
C TRP A 25 -20.89 10.95 -12.15
N SER A 26 -20.44 10.17 -13.14
CA SER A 26 -21.32 9.58 -14.14
C SER A 26 -22.44 8.79 -13.48
N PHE A 27 -22.10 7.90 -12.54
CA PHE A 27 -23.08 7.07 -11.84
C PHE A 27 -24.17 7.89 -11.14
N LEU A 28 -23.78 8.92 -10.38
CA LEU A 28 -24.75 9.76 -9.65
C LEU A 28 -25.70 10.48 -10.60
N VAL A 29 -25.20 10.99 -11.73
CA VAL A 29 -26.03 11.62 -12.76
C VAL A 29 -26.96 10.59 -13.42
N ASP A 30 -26.45 9.42 -13.76
CA ASP A 30 -27.19 8.35 -14.43
C ASP A 30 -28.36 7.81 -13.57
N VAL A 31 -28.21 7.80 -12.24
CA VAL A 31 -29.29 7.41 -11.31
C VAL A 31 -30.29 8.54 -10.99
N GLY A 32 -30.11 9.73 -11.59
CA GLY A 32 -31.07 10.83 -11.52
C GLY A 32 -30.73 11.94 -10.53
N ILE A 33 -29.51 11.97 -9.96
CA ILE A 33 -29.11 13.10 -9.13
C ILE A 33 -28.83 14.31 -10.03
N ASN A 34 -29.43 15.46 -9.69
CA ASN A 34 -29.19 16.72 -10.39
C ASN A 34 -27.70 17.11 -10.40
N PRO A 35 -27.06 17.25 -11.59
CA PRO A 35 -25.66 17.63 -11.70
C PRO A 35 -25.29 18.97 -11.01
N GLY A 36 -26.21 19.92 -10.95
CA GLY A 36 -25.99 21.21 -10.28
C GLY A 36 -25.95 21.12 -8.74
N LYS A 37 -26.31 19.97 -8.17
CA LYS A 37 -26.42 19.73 -6.72
C LYS A 37 -25.39 18.75 -6.19
N ILE A 38 -24.29 18.56 -6.91
CA ILE A 38 -23.25 17.64 -6.48
C ILE A 38 -21.90 18.37 -6.51
N ARG A 39 -21.05 18.08 -5.54
CA ARG A 39 -19.68 18.58 -5.49
C ARG A 39 -18.75 17.49 -4.98
N PHE A 40 -17.47 17.63 -5.30
CA PHE A 40 -16.42 16.87 -4.65
C PHE A 40 -15.70 17.78 -3.64
N ARG A 41 -15.64 17.35 -2.39
CA ARG A 41 -14.95 18.06 -1.30
C ARG A 41 -13.72 17.24 -0.90
N GLN A 42 -12.55 17.84 -0.92
CA GLN A 42 -11.35 17.20 -0.37
C GLN A 42 -11.40 17.26 1.15
N HIS A 43 -10.97 16.18 1.82
CA HIS A 43 -10.75 16.22 3.26
C HIS A 43 -9.60 17.16 3.60
N GLU A 44 -9.75 17.94 4.67
CA GLU A 44 -8.63 18.70 5.22
C GLU A 44 -7.66 17.76 5.97
N GLY A 45 -6.41 18.18 6.18
CA GLY A 45 -5.40 17.34 6.83
C GLY A 45 -5.76 16.88 8.25
N THR A 46 -6.66 17.59 8.95
CA THR A 46 -7.18 17.22 10.27
C THR A 46 -8.35 16.23 10.21
N GLU A 47 -8.99 16.08 9.06
CA GLU A 47 -10.10 15.14 8.81
C GLU A 47 -9.64 13.85 8.14
N MET A 48 -8.47 13.89 7.49
CA MET A 48 -7.88 12.76 6.80
C MET A 48 -7.57 11.63 7.78
N ALA A 49 -8.13 10.45 7.52
CA ALA A 49 -7.76 9.25 8.26
C ALA A 49 -6.24 9.04 8.19
N HIS A 50 -5.62 8.57 9.28
CA HIS A 50 -4.16 8.46 9.40
C HIS A 50 -3.49 7.58 8.33
N TYR A 51 -4.28 6.78 7.61
CA TYR A 51 -3.84 5.91 6.52
C TYR A 51 -4.13 6.45 5.12
N ALA A 52 -4.94 7.51 4.97
CA ALA A 52 -5.30 8.04 3.66
C ALA A 52 -4.24 9.05 3.19
N SER A 53 -3.80 8.93 1.94
CA SER A 53 -2.87 9.88 1.31
C SER A 53 -3.57 10.98 0.52
N ASP A 54 -4.83 10.76 0.17
CA ASP A 54 -5.77 11.69 -0.46
C ASP A 54 -7.18 11.14 -0.24
N CYS A 55 -8.17 12.00 0.05
CA CYS A 55 -9.55 11.60 0.28
C CYS A 55 -10.52 12.67 -0.22
N TRP A 56 -11.51 12.24 -0.99
CA TRP A 56 -12.51 13.10 -1.61
C TRP A 56 -13.92 12.56 -1.38
N ASP A 57 -14.81 13.41 -0.89
CA ASP A 57 -16.22 13.09 -0.72
C ASP A 57 -17.03 13.63 -1.88
N ALA A 58 -17.83 12.78 -2.53
CA ALA A 58 -18.94 13.23 -3.35
C ALA A 58 -20.11 13.58 -2.41
N GLU A 59 -20.40 14.88 -2.32
CA GLU A 59 -21.49 15.40 -1.52
C GLU A 59 -22.65 15.81 -2.43
N ILE A 60 -23.87 15.52 -1.98
CA ILE A 60 -25.11 15.88 -2.68
C ILE A 60 -25.86 16.91 -1.84
N HIS A 61 -26.38 17.95 -2.47
CA HIS A 61 -27.14 19.01 -1.82
C HIS A 61 -28.65 18.75 -1.88
N GLY A 62 -29.23 18.36 -0.76
CA GLY A 62 -30.68 18.16 -0.62
C GLY A 62 -31.35 19.10 0.37
N SER A 63 -32.54 18.74 0.83
CA SER A 63 -33.28 19.47 1.88
C SER A 63 -32.55 19.59 3.24
N TYR A 64 -31.52 18.77 3.50
CA TYR A 64 -30.66 18.86 4.70
C TYR A 64 -29.30 19.55 4.45
N GLY A 65 -29.11 20.17 3.28
CA GLY A 65 -27.83 20.77 2.89
C GLY A 65 -26.91 19.75 2.19
N TRP A 66 -25.59 19.98 2.28
CA TRP A 66 -24.57 19.11 1.70
C TRP A 66 -24.32 17.88 2.57
N ILE A 67 -24.57 16.70 2.03
CA ILE A 67 -24.37 15.43 2.71
C ILE A 67 -23.41 14.56 1.90
N GLU A 68 -22.37 14.05 2.56
CA GLU A 68 -21.46 13.04 2.02
C GLU A 68 -22.24 11.78 1.62
N CYS A 69 -22.14 11.39 0.35
CA CYS A 69 -22.82 10.21 -0.19
C CYS A 69 -21.85 9.15 -0.71
N VAL A 70 -20.65 9.56 -1.13
CA VAL A 70 -19.59 8.63 -1.55
C VAL A 70 -18.24 9.15 -1.06
N GLY A 71 -17.57 8.41 -0.18
CA GLY A 71 -16.17 8.68 0.19
C GLY A 71 -15.22 7.97 -0.77
N ILE A 72 -14.20 8.67 -1.30
CA ILE A 72 -13.20 8.11 -2.21
C ILE A 72 -11.81 8.30 -1.58
N ALA A 73 -11.30 7.25 -0.96
CA ALA A 73 -10.05 7.27 -0.21
C ALA A 73 -8.92 6.53 -0.94
N HIS A 74 -7.74 7.13 -1.03
CA HIS A 74 -6.52 6.43 -1.41
C HIS A 74 -5.78 5.96 -0.15
N ARG A 75 -5.91 4.66 0.17
CA ARG A 75 -5.41 4.05 1.41
C ARG A 75 -3.97 3.51 1.30
N GLY A 76 -3.35 3.65 0.12
CA GLY A 76 -2.02 3.12 -0.13
C GLY A 76 -1.98 1.62 0.15
N CYS A 77 -0.91 1.15 0.79
CA CYS A 77 -0.75 -0.26 1.18
C CYS A 77 -1.10 -0.53 2.66
N TYR A 78 -1.70 0.43 3.37
CA TYR A 78 -1.85 0.39 4.83
C TYR A 78 -2.51 -0.90 5.33
N ASP A 79 -3.68 -1.24 4.78
CA ASP A 79 -4.47 -2.38 5.26
C ASP A 79 -3.76 -3.71 5.02
N LEU A 80 -3.22 -3.90 3.81
CA LEU A 80 -2.50 -5.12 3.46
C LEU A 80 -1.22 -5.26 4.28
N GLN A 81 -0.50 -4.17 4.52
CA GLN A 81 0.70 -4.17 5.37
C GLN A 81 0.37 -4.48 6.83
N ALA A 82 -0.72 -3.92 7.35
CA ALA A 82 -1.17 -4.19 8.72
C ALA A 82 -1.53 -5.68 8.89
N HIS A 83 -2.29 -6.25 7.95
CA HIS A 83 -2.64 -7.67 7.98
C HIS A 83 -1.42 -8.59 7.80
N GLU A 84 -0.50 -8.27 6.88
CA GLU A 84 0.76 -9.01 6.72
C GLU A 84 1.59 -8.98 8.01
N SER A 85 1.70 -7.82 8.65
CA SER A 85 2.49 -7.67 9.88
C SER A 85 1.87 -8.41 11.08
N ALA A 86 0.54 -8.38 11.20
CA ALA A 86 -0.18 -9.02 12.30
C ALA A 86 -0.22 -10.56 12.18
N THR A 87 -0.26 -11.08 10.95
CA THR A 87 -0.40 -12.53 10.70
C THR A 87 0.92 -13.22 10.34
N GLY A 88 1.92 -12.46 9.90
CA GLY A 88 3.15 -12.98 9.30
C GLY A 88 2.96 -13.55 7.88
N ASP A 89 1.75 -13.45 7.31
CA ASP A 89 1.44 -14.00 5.99
C ASP A 89 1.75 -13.00 4.87
N LYS A 90 2.68 -13.36 3.98
CA LYS A 90 3.11 -12.56 2.83
C LYS A 90 2.30 -12.79 1.56
N ASN A 91 1.24 -13.60 1.60
CA ASN A 91 0.39 -13.93 0.46
C ASN A 91 -0.50 -12.75 -0.01
N LEU A 92 -0.47 -11.61 0.68
CA LEU A 92 -1.20 -10.39 0.31
C LEU A 92 -0.47 -9.52 -0.73
N ARG A 93 0.68 -9.98 -1.24
CA ARG A 93 1.48 -9.27 -2.25
C ARG A 93 1.12 -9.73 -3.65
N ALA A 94 1.26 -8.81 -4.61
CA ALA A 94 1.18 -9.11 -6.04
C ALA A 94 2.59 -9.17 -6.63
N TRP A 95 2.78 -10.01 -7.65
CA TRP A 95 4.02 -10.06 -8.41
C TRP A 95 3.88 -9.27 -9.71
N ARG A 96 4.89 -8.48 -10.07
CA ARG A 96 5.00 -7.86 -11.40
C ARG A 96 6.38 -8.10 -12.01
N PRO A 97 6.44 -8.39 -13.33
CA PRO A 97 7.71 -8.47 -14.03
C PRO A 97 8.34 -7.08 -14.16
N TYR A 98 9.67 -7.05 -14.30
CA TYR A 98 10.37 -5.88 -14.82
C TYR A 98 10.32 -5.88 -16.35
N ASP A 99 10.27 -4.70 -16.97
CA ASP A 99 10.36 -4.58 -18.44
C ASP A 99 11.70 -5.13 -18.96
N VAL A 100 12.76 -4.93 -18.19
CA VAL A 100 14.09 -5.49 -18.43
C VAL A 100 14.58 -6.15 -17.14
N PRO A 101 15.02 -7.42 -17.16
CA PRO A 101 15.57 -8.09 -15.98
C PRO A 101 16.73 -7.29 -15.37
N LYS A 102 16.77 -7.23 -14.04
CA LYS A 102 17.83 -6.53 -13.31
C LYS A 102 18.88 -7.54 -12.88
N SER A 103 20.11 -7.39 -13.35
CA SER A 103 21.25 -8.13 -12.81
C SER A 103 21.66 -7.50 -11.48
N VAL A 104 21.37 -8.19 -10.39
CA VAL A 104 21.79 -7.80 -9.05
C VAL A 104 23.11 -8.50 -8.78
N ASP A 105 24.16 -7.70 -8.74
CA ASP A 105 25.50 -8.11 -8.34
C ASP A 105 25.71 -7.64 -6.90
N LYS A 106 25.78 -8.59 -5.96
CA LYS A 106 25.99 -8.32 -4.54
C LYS A 106 26.99 -9.29 -3.95
N THR A 107 27.83 -8.77 -3.07
CA THR A 107 28.64 -9.58 -2.17
C THR A 107 27.95 -9.61 -0.82
N VAL A 108 27.55 -10.80 -0.36
CA VAL A 108 26.88 -10.99 0.94
C VAL A 108 27.72 -11.89 1.85
N LEU A 109 27.43 -11.88 3.14
CA LEU A 109 28.04 -12.85 4.05
C LEU A 109 27.36 -14.22 3.93
N SER A 110 28.15 -15.25 3.69
CA SER A 110 27.70 -16.64 3.68
C SER A 110 28.29 -17.36 4.89
N GLY A 111 27.44 -17.93 5.75
CA GLY A 111 27.92 -18.72 6.88
C GLY A 111 28.71 -19.96 6.42
N VAL A 112 29.81 -20.26 7.09
CA VAL A 112 30.62 -21.46 6.83
C VAL A 112 29.94 -22.65 7.50
N GLY A 113 29.26 -23.49 6.71
CA GLY A 113 28.38 -24.55 7.23
C GLY A 113 29.06 -25.57 8.16
N SER A 114 30.36 -25.85 7.96
CA SER A 114 31.15 -26.73 8.83
C SER A 114 31.41 -26.15 10.23
N VAL A 115 31.32 -24.83 10.39
CA VAL A 115 31.49 -24.12 11.67
C VAL A 115 30.13 -23.78 12.27
N ILE A 116 29.24 -23.19 11.47
CA ILE A 116 27.90 -22.75 11.88
C ILE A 116 27.03 -23.93 12.32
N GLY A 117 27.08 -25.05 11.58
CA GLY A 117 26.27 -26.23 11.87
C GLY A 117 26.51 -26.81 13.27
N PRO A 118 27.77 -27.16 13.62
CA PRO A 118 28.10 -27.64 14.97
C PRO A 118 27.89 -26.60 16.07
N ALA A 119 28.19 -25.32 15.81
CA ALA A 119 28.10 -24.25 16.79
C ALA A 119 26.64 -23.91 17.18
N PHE A 120 25.75 -23.79 16.19
CA PHE A 120 24.39 -23.28 16.40
C PHE A 120 23.29 -24.35 16.27
N ARG A 121 23.59 -25.55 15.77
CA ARG A 121 22.69 -26.71 15.69
C ARG A 121 21.33 -26.36 15.07
N ALA A 122 20.26 -26.41 15.86
CA ALA A 122 18.89 -26.10 15.41
C ALA A 122 18.76 -24.66 14.87
N ASN A 123 19.59 -23.73 15.34
CA ASN A 123 19.59 -22.34 14.89
C ASN A 123 20.47 -22.10 13.65
N ALA A 124 21.26 -23.08 13.19
CA ALA A 124 22.19 -22.91 12.07
C ALA A 124 21.50 -22.35 10.81
N GLY A 125 20.30 -22.85 10.47
CA GLY A 125 19.53 -22.35 9.32
C GLY A 125 19.15 -20.87 9.44
N ARG A 126 18.78 -20.42 10.65
CA ARG A 126 18.44 -19.02 10.93
C ARG A 126 19.68 -18.12 10.84
N VAL A 127 20.82 -18.58 11.36
CA VAL A 127 22.09 -17.85 11.27
C VAL A 127 22.52 -17.69 9.82
N HIS A 128 22.45 -18.74 9.00
CA HIS A 128 22.73 -18.64 7.56
C HIS A 128 21.80 -17.63 6.86
N ALA A 129 20.50 -17.65 7.17
CA ALA A 129 19.53 -16.73 6.59
C ALA A 129 19.74 -15.27 7.03
N ALA A 130 20.20 -15.05 8.27
CA ALA A 130 20.50 -13.71 8.79
C ALA A 130 21.81 -13.16 8.21
N LEU A 131 22.87 -13.98 8.12
CA LEU A 131 24.14 -13.58 7.48
C LEU A 131 23.94 -13.19 6.01
N GLY A 132 23.13 -13.95 5.27
CA GLY A 132 22.88 -13.68 3.85
C GLY A 132 22.14 -12.36 3.57
N LYS A 133 21.65 -11.66 4.60
CA LYS A 133 21.04 -10.33 4.49
C LYS A 133 22.05 -9.19 4.68
N ILE A 134 23.28 -9.49 5.10
CA ILE A 134 24.33 -8.49 5.33
C ILE A 134 25.15 -8.34 4.04
N ASP A 135 25.12 -7.14 3.46
CA ASP A 135 25.99 -6.77 2.35
C ASP A 135 27.45 -6.62 2.86
N ALA A 136 28.42 -7.05 2.05
CA ALA A 136 29.83 -6.95 2.38
C ALA A 136 30.40 -5.54 2.04
N PRO A 137 31.42 -5.07 2.78
CA PRO A 137 32.10 -5.75 3.88
C PRO A 137 31.22 -5.77 5.14
N GLY A 138 31.21 -6.94 5.82
CA GLY A 138 30.44 -7.16 7.03
C GLY A 138 31.02 -6.46 8.27
N PRO A 139 30.34 -6.55 9.43
CA PRO A 139 30.89 -6.08 10.70
C PRO A 139 32.17 -6.83 11.08
N SER A 140 33.08 -6.14 11.76
CA SER A 140 34.27 -6.78 12.33
C SER A 140 33.88 -7.77 13.44
N PRO A 141 34.34 -9.03 13.39
CA PRO A 141 34.07 -9.99 14.44
C PRO A 141 34.85 -9.67 15.75
N PRO A 142 34.33 -10.08 16.92
CA PRO A 142 33.00 -10.66 17.11
C PRO A 142 31.89 -9.59 17.04
N PHE A 143 30.74 -9.93 16.46
CA PHE A 143 29.57 -9.06 16.44
C PHE A 143 28.29 -9.84 16.78
N GLU A 144 27.27 -9.13 17.27
CA GLU A 144 25.95 -9.72 17.54
C GLU A 144 25.09 -9.71 16.28
N LEU A 145 24.47 -10.84 15.99
CA LEU A 145 23.56 -11.05 14.86
C LEU A 145 22.16 -11.35 15.39
N ASP A 146 21.20 -10.48 15.06
CA ASP A 146 19.79 -10.67 15.39
C ASP A 146 19.16 -11.72 14.47
N LEU A 147 18.45 -12.67 15.07
CA LEU A 147 17.70 -13.71 14.38
C LEU A 147 16.22 -13.32 14.25
N ASP A 148 15.51 -14.04 13.38
CA ASP A 148 14.11 -13.80 13.05
C ASP A 148 13.12 -14.06 14.19
N ASP A 149 13.55 -14.80 15.21
CA ASP A 149 12.78 -15.07 16.43
C ASP A 149 13.05 -14.07 17.58
N GLY A 150 13.85 -13.03 17.32
CA GLY A 150 14.23 -12.02 18.30
C GLY A 150 15.35 -12.44 19.24
N SER A 151 15.96 -13.61 19.07
CA SER A 151 17.21 -13.96 19.74
C SER A 151 18.43 -13.35 19.03
N SER A 152 19.51 -13.11 19.76
CA SER A 152 20.80 -12.71 19.16
C SER A 152 21.84 -13.80 19.35
N VAL A 153 22.77 -13.90 18.41
CA VAL A 153 23.94 -14.78 18.50
C VAL A 153 25.23 -14.04 18.19
N THR A 154 26.30 -14.40 18.87
CA THR A 154 27.63 -13.87 18.59
C THR A 154 28.26 -14.57 17.39
N ILE A 155 28.68 -13.81 16.39
CA ILE A 155 29.42 -14.29 15.21
C ILE A 155 30.90 -13.98 15.38
N GLU A 156 31.71 -15.03 15.42
CA GLU A 156 33.17 -14.94 15.53
C GLU A 156 33.86 -14.98 14.16
N ALA A 157 35.16 -14.70 14.17
CA ALA A 157 36.00 -14.81 12.98
C ALA A 157 36.01 -16.25 12.44
N GLY A 158 35.89 -16.41 11.12
CA GLY A 158 35.86 -17.72 10.46
C GLY A 158 34.50 -18.43 10.47
N MET A 159 33.47 -17.84 11.08
CA MET A 159 32.09 -18.35 10.99
C MET A 159 31.38 -17.97 9.69
N TYR A 160 31.90 -16.99 8.95
CA TYR A 160 31.36 -16.53 7.67
C TYR A 160 32.48 -16.29 6.66
N GLU A 161 32.09 -16.27 5.39
CA GLU A 161 32.91 -15.89 4.24
C GLU A 161 32.15 -14.89 3.37
N GLU A 162 32.86 -14.04 2.63
CA GLU A 162 32.23 -13.18 1.63
C GLU A 162 31.93 -14.00 0.38
N LYS A 163 30.66 -13.99 -0.04
CA LYS A 163 30.20 -14.69 -1.22
C LYS A 163 29.66 -13.71 -2.24
N HIS A 164 30.25 -13.73 -3.42
CA HIS A 164 29.73 -13.01 -4.58
C HIS A 164 28.53 -13.75 -5.16
N ILE A 165 27.41 -13.05 -5.28
CA ILE A 165 26.17 -13.58 -5.82
C ILE A 165 25.73 -12.67 -6.96
N GLN A 166 25.70 -13.23 -8.16
CA GLN A 166 25.09 -12.61 -9.32
C GLN A 166 23.73 -13.28 -9.55
N THR A 167 22.65 -12.57 -9.25
CA THR A 167 21.29 -13.04 -9.50
C THR A 167 20.63 -12.15 -10.53
N THR A 168 19.92 -12.75 -11.48
CA THR A 168 19.05 -12.00 -12.39
C THR A 168 17.63 -12.00 -11.83
N GLU A 169 17.15 -10.83 -11.43
CA GLU A 169 15.79 -10.64 -10.96
C GLU A 169 14.86 -10.26 -12.12
N HIS A 170 13.79 -11.03 -12.29
CA HIS A 170 12.83 -10.85 -13.38
C HIS A 170 11.62 -10.00 -13.00
N GLY A 171 11.47 -9.64 -11.73
CA GLY A 171 10.32 -8.90 -11.22
C GLY A 171 10.36 -8.74 -9.71
N GLU A 172 9.31 -8.17 -9.16
CA GLU A 172 9.20 -7.89 -7.73
C GLU A 172 7.83 -8.26 -7.17
N TRP A 173 7.81 -8.64 -5.89
CA TRP A 173 6.61 -8.71 -5.08
C TRP A 173 6.36 -7.36 -4.41
N PHE A 174 5.17 -6.79 -4.60
CA PHE A 174 4.79 -5.51 -4.02
C PHE A 174 3.44 -5.61 -3.33
N LEU A 175 3.21 -4.73 -2.34
CA LEU A 175 1.89 -4.54 -1.76
C LEU A 175 1.11 -3.57 -2.65
N PRO A 176 -0.03 -3.98 -3.23
CA PRO A 176 -0.81 -3.10 -4.09
C PRO A 176 -1.41 -1.94 -3.29
N HIS A 177 -1.49 -0.78 -3.94
CA HIS A 177 -2.24 0.34 -3.39
C HIS A 177 -3.75 0.11 -3.55
N VAL A 178 -4.51 0.53 -2.54
CA VAL A 178 -5.97 0.45 -2.54
C VAL A 178 -6.57 1.84 -2.69
N VAL A 179 -7.47 1.99 -3.66
CA VAL A 179 -8.41 3.12 -3.74
C VAL A 179 -9.80 2.57 -3.44
N GLU A 180 -10.47 3.17 -2.47
CA GLU A 180 -11.75 2.71 -1.96
C GLU A 180 -12.83 3.78 -2.18
N PRO A 181 -13.73 3.57 -3.15
CA PRO A 181 -14.98 4.30 -3.25
C PRO A 181 -16.07 3.61 -2.41
N ALA A 182 -16.48 4.24 -1.32
CA ALA A 182 -17.50 3.74 -0.39
C ALA A 182 -18.84 4.47 -0.65
N PHE A 183 -19.85 3.75 -1.17
CA PHE A 183 -21.14 4.33 -1.55
C PHE A 183 -22.19 4.17 -0.44
N GLY A 184 -22.68 5.28 0.09
CA GLY A 184 -23.86 5.33 0.97
C GLY A 184 -25.15 5.24 0.16
N ILE A 185 -25.56 4.03 -0.22
CA ILE A 185 -26.71 3.78 -1.12
C ILE A 185 -28.00 4.39 -0.56
N ASP A 186 -28.21 4.32 0.75
CA ASP A 186 -29.34 4.93 1.46
C ASP A 186 -29.39 6.45 1.29
N ARG A 187 -28.24 7.13 1.48
CA ARG A 187 -28.12 8.59 1.28
C ARG A 187 -28.34 8.96 -0.18
N ILE A 188 -27.79 8.20 -1.12
CA ILE A 188 -27.97 8.42 -2.56
C ILE A 188 -29.45 8.28 -2.93
N LEU A 189 -30.10 7.19 -2.52
CA LEU A 189 -31.50 6.93 -2.80
C LEU A 189 -32.40 8.04 -2.25
N TRP A 190 -32.13 8.51 -1.03
CA TRP A 190 -32.86 9.63 -0.46
C TRP A 190 -32.76 10.89 -1.34
N HIS A 191 -31.57 11.21 -1.86
CA HIS A 191 -31.38 12.37 -2.74
C HIS A 191 -32.02 12.18 -4.12
N VAL A 192 -32.10 10.95 -4.65
CA VAL A 192 -32.88 10.67 -5.87
C VAL A 192 -34.34 11.06 -5.65
N LEU A 193 -34.92 10.67 -4.52
CA LEU A 193 -36.29 11.02 -4.16
C LEU A 193 -36.47 12.53 -3.94
N ASP A 194 -35.57 13.17 -3.19
CA ASP A 194 -35.59 14.62 -2.92
C ASP A 194 -35.47 15.45 -4.21
N HIS A 195 -34.67 14.98 -5.17
CA HIS A 195 -34.46 15.67 -6.45
C HIS A 195 -35.57 15.42 -7.48
N ALA A 196 -36.26 14.29 -7.39
CA ALA A 196 -37.38 13.95 -8.27
C ALA A 196 -38.73 14.49 -7.74
N PHE A 197 -38.79 14.94 -6.48
CA PHE A 197 -40.02 15.42 -5.88
C PHE A 197 -40.33 16.87 -6.30
N ASP A 198 -41.34 17.02 -7.17
CA ASP A 198 -41.96 18.30 -7.46
C ASP A 198 -43.21 18.52 -6.60
N LYS A 199 -43.18 19.53 -5.73
CA LYS A 199 -44.36 19.91 -4.95
C LYS A 199 -45.37 20.63 -5.86
N ILE A 200 -46.38 19.90 -6.34
CA ILE A 200 -47.52 20.50 -7.03
C ILE A 200 -48.26 21.40 -6.02
N ARG A 201 -48.33 22.70 -6.35
CA ARG A 201 -49.07 23.71 -5.58
C ARG A 201 -50.52 23.79 -6.02
#